data_AF-A0AA96IKX4-F1
#
_entry.id   AF-A0AA96IKX4-F1
#
_cell.length_a   1.000
_cell.length_b   1.000
_cell.length_c   1.000
_cell.angle_alpha   90.00
_cell.angle_beta   90.00
_cell.angle_gamma   90.00
#
_symmetry.space_group_name_H-M   'P 1'
#
loop_
_entity.id
_entity.type
_entity.pdbx_description
1 polymer ?
#
loop_
_entity_poly.entity_id
_entity_poly.type
_entity_poly.pdbx_seq_one_letter_code
_entity_poly.pdbx_strand_id
1 'polypeptide(L)'
;MTREMIMINLFQFSAPTYYKWKKHDKRKIISLLEYAFSDEDLIEYLNKGKISKIEEIGNQDYLFDLAIKFYKFLRHITNYKVAKKVLELLENSFNENQNKISIENIAEKIYKDDDFYTSMKLAILNLIQKQEPLVLEYVSKNRVKLENEFTKRASKLIKKSDFMIPSIA
;
A
#
# COMPACT_ATOMS: atom_id res chain seq x y z
N MET A 1 -28.08 -2.06 -14.25
CA MET A 1 -28.05 -3.09 -15.32
C MET A 1 -28.26 -4.45 -14.65
N THR A 2 -29.04 -5.38 -15.21
CA THR A 2 -29.23 -6.71 -14.59
C THR A 2 -27.97 -7.57 -14.77
N ARG A 3 -27.70 -8.52 -13.86
CA ARG A 3 -26.54 -9.44 -13.99
C ARG A 3 -26.50 -10.17 -15.34
N GLU A 4 -27.66 -10.57 -15.86
CA GLU A 4 -27.77 -11.14 -17.21
C GLU A 4 -27.23 -10.18 -18.26
N MET A 5 -27.70 -8.93 -18.27
CA MET A 5 -27.29 -7.92 -19.24
C MET A 5 -25.79 -7.58 -19.10
N ILE A 6 -25.25 -7.57 -17.87
CA ILE A 6 -23.81 -7.40 -17.62
C ILE A 6 -23.03 -8.52 -18.31
N MET A 7 -23.43 -9.79 -18.13
CA MET A 7 -22.72 -10.95 -18.69
C MET A 7 -22.83 -11.01 -20.23
N ILE A 8 -24.00 -10.69 -20.78
CA ILE A 8 -24.22 -10.56 -22.23
C ILE A 8 -23.26 -9.52 -22.81
N ASN A 9 -23.15 -8.34 -22.18
CA ASN A 9 -22.26 -7.28 -22.65
C ASN A 9 -20.77 -7.64 -22.48
N LEU A 10 -20.40 -8.26 -21.36
CA LEU A 10 -19.01 -8.64 -21.06
C LEU A 10 -18.46 -9.67 -22.05
N PHE A 11 -19.27 -10.67 -22.39
CA PHE A 11 -18.86 -11.76 -23.27
C PHE A 11 -19.38 -11.63 -24.71
N GLN A 12 -20.18 -10.59 -24.99
CA GLN A 12 -20.76 -10.31 -26.30
C GLN A 12 -21.52 -11.51 -26.89
N PHE A 13 -22.26 -12.24 -26.07
CA PHE A 13 -23.13 -13.36 -26.50
C PHE A 13 -24.61 -13.05 -26.27
N SER A 14 -25.49 -13.90 -26.80
CA SER A 14 -26.94 -13.78 -26.62
C SER A 14 -27.43 -14.27 -25.24
N ALA A 15 -28.59 -13.79 -24.79
CA ALA A 15 -29.24 -14.23 -23.55
C ALA A 15 -29.40 -15.76 -23.42
N PRO A 16 -29.84 -16.51 -24.46
CA PRO A 16 -29.90 -17.97 -24.37
C PRO A 16 -28.54 -18.62 -24.07
N THR A 17 -27.46 -18.04 -24.59
CA THR A 17 -26.10 -18.53 -24.36
C THR A 17 -25.68 -18.32 -22.91
N TYR A 18 -26.02 -17.18 -22.31
CA TYR A 18 -25.84 -16.93 -20.87
C TYR A 18 -26.53 -18.01 -20.02
N TYR A 19 -27.82 -18.26 -20.28
CA TYR A 19 -28.59 -19.25 -19.52
C TYR A 19 -28.02 -20.66 -19.68
N LYS A 20 -27.61 -21.03 -20.90
CA LYS A 20 -26.91 -22.29 -21.14
C LYS A 20 -25.65 -22.39 -20.29
N TRP A 21 -24.79 -21.38 -20.34
CA TRP A 21 -23.51 -21.38 -19.62
C TRP A 21 -23.68 -21.38 -18.10
N LYS A 22 -24.67 -20.66 -17.60
CA LYS A 22 -24.92 -20.55 -16.15
C LYS A 22 -25.62 -21.79 -15.59
N LYS A 23 -26.69 -22.28 -16.23
CA LYS A 23 -27.55 -23.34 -15.67
C LYS A 23 -27.19 -24.75 -16.15
N HIS A 24 -26.93 -24.91 -17.45
CA HIS A 24 -26.74 -26.22 -18.07
C HIS A 24 -25.27 -26.65 -18.04
N ASP A 25 -24.40 -25.82 -18.63
CA ASP A 25 -22.97 -26.12 -18.75
C ASP A 25 -22.20 -25.79 -17.46
N LYS A 26 -22.79 -24.97 -16.56
CA LYS A 26 -22.21 -24.51 -15.29
C LYS A 26 -20.75 -24.09 -15.43
N ARG A 27 -20.47 -23.25 -16.43
CA ARG A 27 -19.09 -22.89 -16.75
C ARG A 27 -18.44 -22.17 -15.58
N LYS A 28 -17.27 -22.68 -15.15
CA LYS A 28 -16.53 -22.19 -13.99
C LYS A 28 -16.20 -20.69 -14.05
N ILE A 29 -16.09 -20.12 -15.25
CA ILE A 29 -15.85 -18.68 -15.42
C ILE A 29 -17.00 -17.84 -14.85
N ILE A 30 -18.25 -18.29 -14.95
CA ILE A 30 -19.41 -17.56 -14.41
C ILE A 30 -19.35 -17.56 -12.88
N SER A 31 -19.10 -18.72 -12.27
CA SER A 31 -18.94 -18.81 -10.82
C SER A 31 -17.73 -18.03 -10.30
N LEU A 32 -16.63 -17.98 -11.06
CA LEU A 32 -15.46 -17.18 -10.69
C LEU A 32 -15.79 -15.69 -10.67
N LEU A 33 -16.49 -15.19 -11.70
CA LEU A 33 -16.89 -13.79 -11.76
C LEU A 33 -17.92 -13.42 -10.68
N GLU A 34 -18.81 -14.35 -10.30
CA GLU A 34 -19.76 -14.16 -9.19
C GLU A 34 -19.09 -14.20 -7.82
N TYR A 35 -18.02 -14.98 -7.67
CA TYR A 35 -17.23 -15.02 -6.44
C TYR A 35 -16.35 -13.78 -6.26
N ALA A 36 -15.68 -13.33 -7.34
CA ALA A 36 -14.60 -12.36 -7.25
C ALA A 36 -15.07 -10.89 -7.39
N PHE A 37 -16.19 -10.63 -8.07
CA PHE A 37 -16.59 -9.27 -8.46
C PHE A 37 -18.07 -8.98 -8.19
N SER A 38 -18.35 -7.77 -7.68
CA SER A 38 -19.72 -7.27 -7.55
C SER A 38 -20.32 -6.88 -8.91
N ASP A 39 -21.62 -6.59 -8.93
CA ASP A 39 -22.26 -6.06 -10.14
C ASP A 39 -21.70 -4.67 -10.48
N GLU A 40 -21.41 -3.83 -9.48
CA GLU A 40 -20.80 -2.52 -9.70
C GLU A 40 -19.40 -2.62 -10.30
N ASP A 41 -18.57 -3.56 -9.82
CA ASP A 41 -17.21 -3.78 -10.34
C ASP A 41 -17.25 -4.14 -11.84
N LEU A 42 -18.15 -5.04 -12.23
CA LEU A 42 -18.28 -5.46 -13.63
C LEU A 42 -18.86 -4.36 -14.52
N ILE A 43 -19.81 -3.57 -14.01
CA ILE A 43 -20.33 -2.39 -14.72
C ILE A 43 -19.22 -1.35 -14.91
N GLU A 44 -18.40 -1.11 -13.89
CA GLU A 44 -17.27 -0.20 -13.99
C GLU A 44 -16.29 -0.66 -15.09
N TYR A 45 -15.94 -1.95 -15.09
CA TYR A 45 -15.06 -2.51 -16.10
C TYR A 45 -15.62 -2.34 -17.51
N LEU A 46 -16.92 -2.61 -17.73
CA LEU A 46 -17.56 -2.41 -19.03
C LEU A 46 -17.49 -0.97 -19.52
N ASN A 47 -17.57 0.01 -18.62
CA ASN A 47 -17.58 1.42 -18.98
C ASN A 47 -16.18 2.02 -19.14
N LYS A 48 -15.22 1.62 -18.29
CA LYS A 48 -13.89 2.25 -18.19
C LYS A 48 -12.74 1.35 -18.66
N GLY A 49 -12.99 0.06 -18.90
CA GLY A 49 -11.96 -0.95 -19.19
C GLY A 49 -11.12 -1.36 -17.98
N LYS A 50 -11.48 -0.92 -16.77
CA LYS A 50 -10.75 -1.17 -15.52
C LYS A 50 -11.66 -1.13 -14.29
N ILE A 51 -11.19 -1.68 -13.18
CA ILE A 51 -11.88 -1.70 -11.88
C ILE A 51 -11.05 -0.90 -10.88
N SER A 52 -11.58 0.21 -10.38
CA SER A 52 -10.83 1.15 -9.53
C SER A 52 -10.36 0.49 -8.25
N LYS A 53 -11.18 -0.37 -7.63
CA LYS A 53 -10.82 -1.13 -6.44
C LYS A 53 -9.57 -2.01 -6.63
N ILE A 54 -9.41 -2.61 -7.81
CA ILE A 54 -8.23 -3.45 -8.11
C ILE A 54 -6.99 -2.57 -8.26
N GLU A 55 -7.11 -1.42 -8.93
CA GLU A 55 -6.01 -0.45 -9.02
C GLU A 55 -5.62 0.09 -7.64
N GLU A 56 -6.61 0.40 -6.81
CA GLU A 56 -6.39 0.84 -5.42
C GLU A 56 -5.65 -0.22 -4.61
N ILE A 57 -6.03 -1.50 -4.69
CA ILE A 57 -5.31 -2.59 -4.02
C ILE A 57 -3.86 -2.65 -4.51
N GLY A 58 -3.64 -2.62 -5.83
CA GLY A 58 -2.28 -2.62 -6.39
C GLY A 58 -1.45 -1.43 -5.92
N ASN A 59 -2.04 -0.24 -5.84
CA ASN A 59 -1.40 0.96 -5.34
C ASN A 59 -1.08 0.85 -3.84
N GLN A 60 -1.98 0.27 -3.04
CA GLN A 60 -1.77 0.07 -1.60
C GLN A 60 -0.65 -0.94 -1.33
N ASP A 61 -0.55 -2.01 -2.13
CA ASP A 61 0.54 -2.98 -2.03
C ASP A 61 1.89 -2.37 -2.43
N TYR A 62 1.91 -1.56 -3.49
CA TYR A 62 3.10 -0.81 -3.90
C TYR A 62 3.56 0.17 -2.80
N LEU A 63 2.64 0.95 -2.23
CA LEU A 63 2.95 1.87 -1.12
C LEU A 63 3.42 1.11 0.12
N PHE A 64 2.84 -0.06 0.40
CA PHE A 64 3.28 -0.93 1.48
C PHE A 64 4.73 -1.40 1.29
N ASP A 65 5.10 -1.84 0.09
CA ASP A 65 6.46 -2.29 -0.20
C ASP A 65 7.49 -1.15 -0.05
N LEU A 66 7.15 0.05 -0.50
CA LEU A 66 7.97 1.25 -0.30
C LEU A 66 8.10 1.61 1.18
N ALA A 67 7.00 1.59 1.93
CA ALA A 67 6.98 1.85 3.36
C ALA A 67 7.82 0.84 4.15
N ILE A 68 7.77 -0.45 3.77
CA ILE A 68 8.63 -1.48 4.35
C ILE A 68 10.10 -1.20 4.05
N LYS A 69 10.46 -0.85 2.80
CA LYS A 69 11.84 -0.49 2.44
C LYS A 69 12.33 0.71 3.24
N PHE A 70 11.52 1.78 3.34
CA PHE A 70 11.81 2.94 4.17
C PHE A 70 12.13 2.53 5.61
N TYR A 71 11.27 1.72 6.24
CA TYR A 71 11.48 1.28 7.61
C TYR A 71 12.69 0.34 7.77
N LYS A 72 13.01 -0.50 6.78
CA LYS A 72 14.27 -1.28 6.74
C LYS A 72 15.49 -0.37 6.80
N PHE A 73 15.53 0.65 5.93
CA PHE A 73 16.63 1.61 5.89
C PHE A 73 16.74 2.39 7.20
N LEU A 74 15.61 2.86 7.73
CA LEU A 74 15.58 3.61 8.99
C LEU A 74 16.17 2.81 10.16
N ARG A 75 15.83 1.52 10.26
CA ARG A 75 16.41 0.61 11.25
C ARG A 75 17.90 0.37 11.03
N HIS A 76 18.36 0.34 9.78
CA HIS A 76 19.75 0.13 9.44
C HIS A 76 20.65 1.32 9.81
N ILE A 77 20.18 2.55 9.55
CA ILE A 77 20.95 3.77 9.86
C ILE A 77 20.86 4.20 11.33
N THR A 78 19.89 3.65 12.09
CA THR A 78 19.70 3.96 13.51
C THR A 78 19.76 2.69 14.38
N ASN A 79 18.66 2.35 15.07
CA ASN A 79 18.42 1.09 15.74
C ASN A 79 16.90 0.86 15.83
N TYR A 80 16.46 -0.29 16.33
CA TYR A 80 15.03 -0.60 16.45
C TYR A 80 14.23 0.42 17.28
N LYS A 81 14.79 0.87 18.43
CA LYS A 81 14.09 1.81 19.33
C LYS A 81 13.90 3.17 18.67
N VAL A 82 14.97 3.71 18.09
CA VAL A 82 14.93 5.01 17.39
C VAL A 82 14.03 4.94 16.16
N ALA A 83 14.14 3.89 15.35
CA ALA A 83 13.29 3.72 14.17
C ALA A 83 11.80 3.65 14.53
N LYS A 84 11.45 2.96 15.62
CA LYS A 84 10.07 2.94 16.14
C LYS A 84 9.61 4.36 16.53
N LYS A 85 10.45 5.10 17.26
CA LYS A 85 10.16 6.48 17.66
C LYS A 85 9.95 7.41 16.46
N VAL A 86 10.71 7.23 15.38
CA VAL A 86 10.48 7.99 14.14
C VAL A 86 9.11 7.67 13.54
N LEU A 87 8.67 6.40 13.52
CA LEU A 87 7.33 6.08 13.01
C LEU A 87 6.22 6.72 13.86
N GLU A 88 6.38 6.70 15.19
CA GLU A 88 5.46 7.36 16.13
C GLU A 88 5.43 8.88 15.90
N LEU A 89 6.60 9.49 15.67
CA LEU A 89 6.72 10.91 15.32
C LEU A 89 5.98 11.23 14.02
N LEU A 90 6.14 10.39 12.98
CA LEU A 90 5.47 10.57 11.68
C LEU A 90 3.94 10.44 11.80
N GLU A 91 3.44 9.47 12.56
CA GLU A 91 2.00 9.30 12.84
C GLU A 91 1.45 10.50 13.60
N ASN A 92 2.09 10.90 14.70
CA ASN A 92 1.64 12.02 15.53
C ASN A 92 1.68 13.35 14.76
N SER A 93 2.77 13.63 14.04
CA SER A 93 2.88 14.84 13.23
C SER A 93 1.84 14.90 12.11
N PHE A 94 1.47 13.76 11.53
CA PHE A 94 0.44 13.70 10.49
C PHE A 94 -0.95 14.00 11.08
N ASN A 95 -1.27 13.40 12.22
CA ASN A 95 -2.55 13.60 12.91
C ASN A 95 -2.72 15.03 13.42
N GLU A 96 -1.67 15.60 14.04
CA GLU A 96 -1.68 16.98 14.53
C GLU A 96 -1.81 18.01 13.40
N ASN A 97 -1.25 17.71 12.22
CA ASN A 97 -1.25 18.61 11.07
C ASN A 97 -2.41 18.34 10.09
N GLN A 98 -3.59 17.97 10.62
CA GLN A 98 -4.81 17.75 9.83
C GLN A 98 -4.64 16.74 8.68
N ASN A 99 -3.94 15.63 8.94
CA ASN A 99 -3.67 14.58 7.96
C ASN A 99 -2.84 15.07 6.76
N LYS A 100 -1.84 15.92 7.02
CA LYS A 100 -0.86 16.37 6.01
C LYS A 100 0.56 16.22 6.50
N ILE A 101 1.45 15.81 5.60
CA ILE A 101 2.89 15.75 5.89
C ILE A 101 3.47 17.16 5.87
N SER A 102 4.10 17.58 6.97
CA SER A 102 4.94 18.79 7.03
C SER A 102 6.34 18.39 7.47
N ILE A 103 7.29 18.54 6.55
CA ILE A 103 8.69 18.17 6.78
C ILE A 103 9.34 19.11 7.79
N GLU A 104 8.94 20.38 7.82
CA GLU A 104 9.42 21.40 8.74
C GLU A 104 9.07 21.02 10.18
N ASN A 105 7.81 20.67 10.44
CA ASN A 105 7.35 20.25 11.76
C ASN A 105 8.03 18.95 12.20
N ILE A 106 8.20 17.99 11.28
CA ILE A 106 8.91 16.74 11.53
C ILE A 106 10.38 17.03 11.90
N ALA A 107 11.05 17.89 11.15
CA ALA A 107 12.43 18.28 11.41
C ALA A 107 12.56 18.95 12.78
N GLU A 108 11.70 19.91 13.09
CA GLU A 108 11.69 20.60 14.38
C GLU A 108 11.56 19.62 15.55
N LYS A 109 10.63 18.66 15.46
CA LYS A 109 10.45 17.61 16.47
C LYS A 109 11.69 16.71 16.60
N ILE A 110 12.31 16.30 15.49
CA ILE A 110 13.54 15.49 15.51
C ILE A 110 14.69 16.26 16.18
N TYR A 111 14.82 17.56 15.91
CA TYR A 111 15.91 18.37 16.47
C TYR A 111 15.70 18.74 17.93
N LYS A 112 14.46 18.92 18.38
CA LYS A 112 14.13 19.21 19.79
C LYS A 112 14.18 18.00 20.72
N ASP A 113 14.04 16.80 20.17
CA ASP A 113 13.95 15.58 20.97
C ASP A 113 15.35 14.97 21.18
N ASP A 114 15.70 14.80 22.47
CA ASP A 114 17.02 14.34 22.91
C ASP A 114 17.23 12.83 22.71
N ASP A 115 16.17 12.05 22.49
CA ASP A 115 16.30 10.62 22.22
C ASP A 115 16.82 10.35 20.80
N PHE A 116 16.78 11.35 19.91
CA PHE A 116 17.47 11.28 18.63
C PHE A 116 18.91 11.76 18.82
N TYR A 117 19.88 10.86 18.66
CA TYR A 117 21.30 11.24 18.70
C TYR A 117 21.63 12.23 17.59
N THR A 118 22.40 13.29 17.92
CA THR A 118 22.83 14.33 16.97
C THR A 118 23.45 13.76 15.69
N SER A 119 24.24 12.69 15.81
CA SER A 119 24.87 12.00 14.67
C SER A 119 23.86 11.36 13.69
N MET A 120 22.63 11.07 14.14
CA MET A 120 21.60 10.42 13.35
C MET A 120 20.51 11.38 12.86
N LYS A 121 20.30 12.53 13.53
CA LYS A 121 19.22 13.49 13.20
C LYS A 121 19.20 13.85 11.71
N LEU A 122 20.35 14.24 11.16
CA LEU A 122 20.48 14.60 9.75
C LEU A 122 20.21 13.40 8.82
N ALA A 123 20.69 12.20 9.17
CA ALA A 123 20.49 11.00 8.37
C ALA A 123 19.01 10.57 8.32
N ILE A 124 18.31 10.66 9.45
CA ILE A 124 16.87 10.40 9.54
C ILE A 124 16.11 11.41 8.68
N LEU A 125 16.39 12.71 8.83
CA LEU A 125 15.70 13.75 8.07
C LEU A 125 15.93 13.59 6.55
N ASN A 126 17.16 13.32 6.14
CA ASN A 126 17.49 13.06 4.74
C ASN A 126 16.75 11.82 4.20
N LEU A 127 16.58 10.77 5.01
CA LEU A 127 15.83 9.58 4.60
C LEU A 127 14.34 9.91 4.38
N ILE A 128 13.74 10.71 5.27
CA ILE A 128 12.35 11.15 5.19
C ILE A 128 12.16 12.04 3.95
N GLN A 129 13.03 13.03 3.74
CA GLN A 129 12.95 13.96 2.60
C GLN A 129 13.08 13.28 1.23
N LYS A 130 13.76 12.12 1.17
CA LYS A 130 13.87 11.32 -0.07
C LYS A 130 12.62 10.50 -0.39
N GLN A 131 11.65 10.40 0.52
CA GLN A 131 10.42 9.66 0.26
C GLN A 131 9.41 10.54 -0.46
N GLU A 132 8.63 9.92 -1.35
CA GLU A 132 7.46 10.57 -1.91
C GLU A 132 6.41 10.85 -0.81
N PRO A 133 5.66 11.97 -0.89
CA PRO A 133 4.66 12.32 0.12
C PRO A 133 3.64 11.20 0.39
N LEU A 134 3.17 10.51 -0.66
CA LEU A 134 2.21 9.41 -0.53
C LEU A 134 2.75 8.23 0.29
N VAL A 135 4.06 7.96 0.22
CA VAL A 135 4.70 6.92 1.02
C VAL A 135 4.72 7.34 2.49
N LEU A 136 5.07 8.59 2.78
CA LEU A 136 5.05 9.12 4.15
C LEU A 136 3.65 9.13 4.74
N GLU A 137 2.64 9.53 3.95
CA GLU A 137 1.23 9.43 4.37
C GLU A 137 0.83 7.98 4.65
N TYR A 138 1.22 7.04 3.79
CA TYR A 138 0.96 5.62 4.01
C TYR A 138 1.59 5.14 5.32
N VAL A 139 2.87 5.48 5.56
CA VAL A 139 3.60 5.15 6.78
C VAL A 139 2.88 5.69 8.01
N SER A 140 2.50 6.98 7.99
CA SER A 140 1.79 7.64 9.10
C SER A 140 0.45 6.98 9.40
N LYS A 141 -0.32 6.56 8.39
CA LYS A 141 -1.62 5.90 8.58
C LYS A 141 -1.52 4.43 9.00
N ASN A 142 -0.38 3.78 8.74
CA ASN A 142 -0.23 2.33 8.87
C ASN A 142 0.93 1.91 9.79
N ARG A 143 1.35 2.75 10.74
CA ARG A 143 2.48 2.47 11.64
C ARG A 143 2.41 1.06 12.26
N VAL A 144 1.30 0.72 12.89
CA VAL A 144 1.12 -0.56 13.60
C VAL A 144 1.29 -1.76 12.66
N LYS A 145 0.81 -1.66 11.42
CA LYS A 145 0.99 -2.69 10.39
C LYS A 145 2.47 -2.88 10.06
N LEU A 146 3.21 -1.78 9.87
CA LEU A 146 4.65 -1.82 9.57
C LEU A 146 5.46 -2.41 10.73
N GLU A 147 5.18 -2.00 11.96
CA GLU A 147 5.85 -2.57 13.15
C GLU A 147 5.61 -4.08 13.27
N ASN A 148 4.34 -4.50 13.13
CA ASN A 148 3.96 -5.92 13.24
C ASN A 148 4.63 -6.79 12.18
N GLU A 149 4.75 -6.32 10.95
CA GLU A 149 5.40 -7.07 9.87
C GLU A 149 6.87 -7.33 10.13
N PHE A 150 7.57 -6.40 10.79
CA PHE A 150 8.95 -6.62 11.18
C PHE A 150 9.11 -7.47 12.44
N THR A 151 8.15 -7.46 13.35
CA THR A 151 8.11 -8.39 14.48
C THR A 151 7.91 -9.82 13.97
N LYS A 152 7.02 -10.03 12.98
CA LYS A 152 6.82 -11.33 12.31
C LYS A 152 8.04 -11.78 11.51
N ARG A 153 8.64 -10.87 10.73
CA ARG A 153 9.81 -11.13 9.85
C ARG A 153 11.16 -11.11 10.56
N ALA A 154 11.25 -10.78 11.85
CA ALA A 154 12.50 -10.93 12.62
C ALA A 154 13.05 -12.39 12.60
N SER A 155 12.22 -13.35 12.20
CA SER A 155 12.58 -14.75 11.92
C SER A 155 13.30 -14.99 10.58
N LYS A 156 13.28 -14.05 9.62
CA LYS A 156 13.98 -14.15 8.33
C LYS A 156 14.91 -12.94 8.16
N LEU A 157 16.20 -13.18 8.41
CA LEU A 157 17.32 -12.24 8.27
C LEU A 157 17.18 -11.32 7.04
N ILE A 158 17.31 -10.01 7.28
CA ILE A 158 17.40 -8.95 6.27
C ILE A 158 18.48 -9.34 5.25
N LYS A 159 18.12 -9.48 3.97
CA LYS A 159 19.07 -9.86 2.91
C LYS A 159 19.65 -8.61 2.25
N LYS A 160 20.94 -8.65 1.85
CA LYS A 160 21.57 -7.54 1.09
C LYS A 160 20.78 -7.12 -0.16
N SER A 161 20.05 -8.05 -0.78
CA SER A 161 19.17 -7.79 -1.92
C SER A 161 18.02 -6.81 -1.62
N ASP A 162 17.62 -6.66 -0.35
CA ASP A 162 16.52 -5.79 0.05
C ASP A 162 16.84 -4.30 -0.09
N PHE A 163 18.12 -3.96 -0.25
CA PHE A 163 18.62 -2.58 -0.35
C PHE A 163 19.04 -2.19 -1.78
N MET A 164 18.90 -3.11 -2.75
CA MET A 164 19.16 -2.79 -4.15
C MET A 164 17.96 -2.08 -4.75
N ILE A 165 18.18 -0.87 -5.26
CA ILE A 165 17.21 -0.17 -6.11
C ILE A 165 17.19 -0.94 -7.45
N PRO A 166 16.03 -1.33 -7.99
CA PRO A 166 16.00 -1.87 -9.34
C PRO A 166 16.55 -0.78 -10.28
N SER A 167 17.69 -1.05 -10.93
CA SER A 167 18.11 -0.22 -12.05
C SER A 167 17.04 -0.37 -13.11
N ILE A 168 16.30 0.70 -13.38
CA ILE A 168 15.47 0.80 -14.57
C ILE A 168 16.45 0.74 -15.74
N ALA A 169 16.44 -0.39 -16.45
CA ALA A 169 17.12 -0.57 -17.73
C ALA A 169 16.16 -0.18 -18.86
#